data_AF-A0ABC8RFS1-F1
#
_entry.id   AF-A0ABC8RFS1-F1
#
_cell.length_a   1.000
_cell.length_b   1.000
_cell.length_c   1.000
_cell.angle_alpha   90.00
_cell.angle_beta   90.00
_cell.angle_gamma   90.00
#
_symmetry.space_group_name_H-M   'P 1'
#
loop_
_entity.id
_entity.type
_entity.pdbx_description
1 polymer ?
#
loop_
_entity_poly.entity_id
_entity_poly.type
_entity_poly.pdbx_seq_one_letter_code
_entity_poly.pdbx_strand_id
1 'polypeptide(L)'
;MGKTSTRSEESTRADSKFEKKLQFYAKVRDTVTSLSAQKAITKKKKLRSRRKKLKAYDLSSLSEFLPELKAPRRPTPAEFKLNSKSRQTLVLKEGNQLRTVLNHPAFRANPLAAIHQHLQSTQPDSNEKTKRKDSKNGKKKASGKI
;
A
#
# COMPACT_ATOMS: atom_id res chain seq x y z
N MET A 1 -77.41 -16.84 -0.91
CA MET A 1 -76.27 -16.50 -0.04
C MET A 1 -75.30 -15.60 -0.81
N GLY A 2 -75.67 -14.34 -1.04
CA GLY A 2 -74.81 -13.36 -1.73
C GLY A 2 -74.04 -12.54 -0.70
N LYS A 3 -72.72 -12.52 -0.78
CA LYS A 3 -71.87 -11.67 0.08
C LYS A 3 -71.81 -10.27 -0.51
N THR A 4 -72.28 -9.29 0.24
CA THR A 4 -72.15 -7.86 -0.04
C THR A 4 -70.73 -7.40 0.31
N SER A 5 -69.89 -7.21 -0.70
CA SER A 5 -68.62 -6.48 -0.54
C SER A 5 -68.92 -5.00 -0.50
N THR A 6 -68.92 -4.43 0.69
CA THR A 6 -69.11 -3.00 0.94
C THR A 6 -67.96 -2.20 0.34
N ARG A 7 -68.26 -1.47 -0.74
CA ARG A 7 -67.88 -0.09 -1.02
C ARG A 7 -66.74 0.46 -0.16
N SER A 8 -65.55 0.56 -0.76
CA SER A 8 -64.53 1.53 -0.39
C SER A 8 -64.10 2.25 -1.66
N GLU A 9 -64.76 3.39 -1.89
CA GLU A 9 -64.38 4.56 -2.71
C GLU A 9 -63.63 4.29 -4.02
N GLU A 10 -64.31 4.61 -5.13
CA GLU A 10 -63.76 4.65 -6.49
C GLU A 10 -62.67 5.73 -6.60
N SER A 11 -61.47 5.43 -6.08
CA SER A 11 -60.29 6.22 -6.38
C SER A 11 -60.10 6.15 -7.89
N THR A 12 -60.13 7.30 -8.56
CA THR A 12 -59.91 7.32 -10.00
C THR A 12 -58.53 6.73 -10.30
N ARG A 13 -58.31 6.23 -11.52
CA ARG A 13 -56.98 5.73 -11.92
C ARG A 13 -55.87 6.77 -11.70
N ALA A 14 -56.21 8.06 -11.64
CA ALA A 14 -55.30 9.15 -11.29
C ALA A 14 -54.93 9.14 -9.79
N ASP A 15 -55.90 8.97 -8.89
CA ASP A 15 -55.68 8.92 -7.44
C ASP A 15 -54.81 7.74 -7.04
N SER A 16 -55.04 6.57 -7.63
CA SER A 16 -54.18 5.40 -7.42
C SER A 16 -52.73 5.63 -7.87
N LYS A 17 -52.51 6.42 -8.95
CA LYS A 17 -51.16 6.80 -9.39
C LYS A 17 -50.51 7.80 -8.44
N PHE A 18 -51.29 8.73 -7.89
CA PHE A 18 -50.81 9.71 -6.93
C PHE A 18 -50.39 9.04 -5.61
N GLU A 19 -51.22 8.15 -5.08
CA GLU A 19 -50.93 7.37 -3.88
C GLU A 19 -49.65 6.53 -4.05
N LYS A 20 -49.49 5.87 -5.21
CA LYS A 20 -48.24 5.14 -5.52
C LYS A 20 -47.00 6.04 -5.53
N LYS A 21 -47.12 7.29 -6.00
CA LYS A 21 -46.00 8.25 -5.96
C LYS A 21 -45.68 8.65 -4.52
N LEU A 22 -46.68 8.90 -3.68
CA LEU A 22 -46.47 9.22 -2.26
C LEU A 22 -45.77 8.07 -1.53
N GLN A 23 -46.23 6.84 -1.72
CA GLN A 23 -45.60 5.65 -1.14
C GLN A 23 -44.16 5.46 -1.63
N PHE A 24 -43.88 5.77 -2.90
CA PHE A 24 -42.51 5.74 -3.42
C PHE A 24 -41.62 6.77 -2.72
N TYR A 25 -42.07 8.03 -2.61
CA TYR A 25 -41.29 9.07 -1.95
C TYR A 25 -41.07 8.80 -0.46
N ALA A 26 -42.07 8.25 0.24
CA ALA A 26 -41.93 7.82 1.63
C ALA A 26 -40.83 6.76 1.76
N LYS A 27 -40.87 5.69 0.93
CA LYS A 27 -39.84 4.64 0.93
C LYS A 27 -38.44 5.18 0.61
N VAL A 28 -38.32 6.12 -0.32
CA VAL A 28 -37.03 6.76 -0.63
C VAL A 28 -36.51 7.56 0.58
N ARG A 29 -37.38 8.31 1.28
CA ARG A 29 -36.98 9.04 2.48
C ARG A 29 -36.55 8.11 3.63
N ASP A 30 -37.28 7.03 3.85
CA ASP A 30 -37.00 6.07 4.91
C ASP A 30 -35.67 5.34 4.66
N THR A 31 -35.42 4.93 3.41
CA THR A 31 -34.16 4.28 3.04
C THR A 31 -32.95 5.21 3.17
N VAL A 32 -33.07 6.48 2.76
CA VAL A 32 -32.01 7.48 2.94
C VAL A 32 -31.73 7.73 4.43
N THR A 33 -32.77 7.83 5.26
CA THR A 33 -32.65 8.04 6.70
C THR A 33 -31.95 6.86 7.37
N SER A 34 -32.40 5.62 7.09
CA SER A 34 -31.77 4.39 7.60
C SER A 34 -30.29 4.27 7.20
N LEU A 35 -29.96 4.54 5.93
CA LEU A 35 -28.58 4.50 5.45
C LEU A 35 -27.69 5.55 6.12
N SER A 36 -28.22 6.75 6.37
CA SER A 36 -27.48 7.83 7.04
C SER A 36 -27.17 7.49 8.51
N ALA A 37 -28.13 6.90 9.23
CA ALA A 37 -27.96 6.45 10.61
C ALA A 37 -26.89 5.35 10.71
N GLN A 38 -26.93 4.36 9.81
CA GLN A 38 -25.91 3.29 9.75
C GLN A 38 -24.50 3.85 9.45
N LYS A 39 -24.38 4.82 8.54
CA LYS A 39 -23.10 5.49 8.23
C LYS A 39 -22.55 6.25 9.44
N ALA A 40 -23.40 6.88 10.26
CA ALA A 40 -22.95 7.62 11.44
C ALA A 40 -22.44 6.68 12.55
N ILE A 41 -23.16 5.60 12.82
CA ILE A 41 -22.84 4.64 13.89
C ILE A 41 -21.53 3.88 13.59
N THR A 42 -21.35 3.43 12.35
CA THR A 42 -20.16 2.66 11.94
C THR A 42 -18.87 3.50 11.95
N LYS A 43 -18.95 4.80 11.65
CA LYS A 43 -17.79 5.72 11.70
C LYS A 43 -17.24 5.88 13.12
N LYS A 44 -18.11 6.05 14.12
CA LYS A 44 -17.68 6.26 15.52
C LYS A 44 -17.00 5.02 16.14
N LYS A 45 -17.45 3.81 15.81
CA LYS A 45 -16.84 2.55 16.31
C LYS A 45 -15.42 2.32 15.79
N LYS A 46 -15.15 2.64 14.52
CA LYS A 46 -13.82 2.41 13.89
C LYS A 46 -12.75 3.38 14.37
N LEU A 47 -13.10 4.64 14.65
CA LEU A 47 -12.13 5.65 15.09
C LEU A 47 -11.56 5.35 16.48
N ARG A 48 -12.41 4.92 17.43
CA ARG A 48 -12.00 4.60 18.81
C ARG A 48 -11.05 3.39 18.89
N SER A 49 -11.28 2.36 18.07
CA SER A 49 -10.42 1.18 18.00
C SER A 49 -9.03 1.50 17.43
N ARG A 50 -8.96 2.32 16.36
CA ARG A 50 -7.68 2.75 15.77
C ARG A 50 -6.82 3.54 16.76
N ARG A 51 -7.41 4.44 17.55
CA ARG A 51 -6.68 5.27 18.51
C ARG A 51 -5.99 4.46 19.62
N LYS A 52 -6.63 3.39 20.11
CA LYS A 52 -6.03 2.51 21.13
C LYS A 52 -4.83 1.72 20.59
N LYS A 53 -4.90 1.27 19.34
CA LYS A 53 -3.78 0.57 18.69
C LYS A 53 -2.57 1.48 18.47
N LEU A 54 -2.79 2.73 18.04
CA LEU A 54 -1.69 3.65 17.74
C LEU A 54 -0.79 3.97 18.94
N LYS A 55 -1.30 3.90 20.18
CA LYS A 55 -0.49 4.14 21.39
C LYS A 55 0.38 2.95 21.81
N ALA A 56 0.01 1.73 21.43
CA ALA A 56 0.83 0.55 21.71
C ALA A 56 2.05 0.43 20.77
N TYR A 57 2.06 1.18 19.67
CA TYR A 57 3.16 1.21 18.69
C TYR A 57 3.91 2.55 18.73
N ASP A 58 3.93 3.23 19.88
CA ASP A 58 4.74 4.43 20.06
C ASP A 58 6.21 3.99 20.27
N LEU A 59 6.99 4.05 19.19
CA LEU A 59 8.40 3.63 19.15
C LEU A 59 9.36 4.80 19.43
N SER A 60 8.86 5.91 19.99
CA SER A 60 9.67 7.08 20.29
C SER A 60 10.83 6.79 21.24
N SER A 61 10.68 5.87 22.19
CA SER A 61 11.79 5.45 23.06
C SER A 61 12.94 4.75 22.33
N LEU A 62 12.73 4.20 21.14
CA LEU A 62 13.80 3.56 20.37
C LEU A 62 14.79 4.58 19.79
N SER A 63 14.43 5.86 19.68
CA SER A 63 15.37 6.87 19.17
C SER A 63 16.53 7.14 20.11
N GLU A 64 16.37 6.87 21.42
CA GLU A 64 17.44 7.04 22.42
C GLU A 64 18.54 5.97 22.28
N PHE A 65 18.19 4.79 21.75
CA PHE A 65 19.10 3.64 21.61
C PHE A 65 19.71 3.49 20.21
N LEU A 66 19.16 4.20 19.23
CA LEU A 66 19.65 4.15 17.86
C LEU A 66 20.64 5.28 17.61
N PRO A 67 21.76 5.04 16.90
CA PRO A 67 22.59 6.12 16.40
C PRO A 67 21.73 7.14 15.63
N GLU A 68 22.00 8.44 15.81
CA GLU A 68 21.37 9.50 15.02
C GLU A 68 21.80 9.41 13.55
N LEU A 69 21.24 8.43 12.85
CA LEU A 69 21.40 8.29 11.42
C LEU A 69 20.67 9.47 10.80
N LYS A 70 21.43 10.43 10.26
CA LYS A 70 20.89 11.46 9.35
C LYS A 70 20.08 10.71 8.32
N ALA A 71 18.76 10.83 8.41
CA ALA A 71 17.86 10.05 7.60
C ALA A 71 18.32 10.22 6.15
N PRO A 72 18.76 9.14 5.46
CA PRO A 72 19.03 9.26 4.05
C PRO A 72 17.75 9.85 3.47
N ARG A 73 17.89 10.92 2.69
CA ARG A 73 16.79 11.60 2.01
C ARG A 73 16.18 10.59 1.05
N ARG A 74 15.37 9.68 1.59
CA ARG A 74 14.66 8.67 0.82
C ARG A 74 13.81 9.49 -0.12
N PRO A 75 13.89 9.25 -1.45
CA PRO A 75 12.92 9.85 -2.33
C PRO A 75 11.55 9.52 -1.73
N THR A 76 10.73 10.55 -1.54
CA THR A 76 9.34 10.39 -1.10
C THR A 76 8.75 9.21 -1.85
N PRO A 77 8.06 8.26 -1.19
CA PRO A 77 7.57 7.07 -1.86
C PRO A 77 6.73 7.54 -3.02
N ALA A 78 7.27 7.39 -4.24
CA ALA A 78 6.57 7.77 -5.44
C ALA A 78 5.24 7.03 -5.35
N GLU A 79 4.12 7.75 -5.47
CA GLU A 79 2.80 7.16 -5.48
C GLU A 79 2.72 6.23 -6.70
N PHE A 80 3.25 5.02 -6.57
CA PHE A 80 3.28 4.01 -7.61
C PHE A 80 1.84 3.50 -7.71
N LYS A 81 1.04 4.24 -8.49
CA LYS A 81 -0.29 3.81 -8.91
C LYS A 81 -0.12 2.60 -9.82
N LEU A 82 -0.05 1.42 -9.20
CA LEU A 82 0.07 0.16 -9.91
C LEU A 82 -1.26 -0.19 -10.58
N ASN A 83 -1.31 0.00 -11.90
CA ASN A 83 -2.40 -0.50 -12.75
C ASN A 83 -2.32 -2.04 -12.89
N SER A 84 -3.39 -2.69 -13.32
CA SER A 84 -3.47 -4.15 -13.43
C SER A 84 -2.36 -4.76 -14.30
N LYS A 85 -2.05 -4.13 -15.44
CA LYS A 85 -0.96 -4.56 -16.34
C LYS A 85 0.41 -4.48 -15.65
N SER A 86 0.68 -3.38 -14.95
CA SER A 86 1.93 -3.17 -14.20
C SER A 86 2.08 -4.14 -13.04
N ARG A 87 0.98 -4.57 -12.42
CA ARG A 87 1.01 -5.62 -11.40
C ARG A 87 1.37 -6.96 -12.00
N GLN A 88 0.79 -7.31 -13.15
CA GLN A 88 1.10 -8.56 -13.84
C GLN A 88 2.58 -8.60 -14.26
N THR A 89 3.10 -7.52 -14.83
CA THR A 89 4.52 -7.46 -15.22
C THR A 89 5.44 -7.50 -14.00
N LEU A 90 5.08 -6.84 -12.90
CA LEU A 90 5.81 -6.92 -11.63
C LEU A 90 5.85 -8.36 -11.12
N VAL A 91 4.71 -9.06 -11.06
CA VAL A 91 4.64 -10.46 -10.62
C VAL A 91 5.53 -11.37 -11.47
N LEU A 92 5.53 -11.20 -12.80
CA LEU A 92 6.39 -11.98 -13.69
C LEU A 92 7.88 -11.70 -13.44
N LYS A 93 8.24 -10.42 -13.25
CA LYS A 93 9.63 -10.02 -12.96
C LYS A 93 10.12 -10.60 -11.64
N GLU A 94 9.36 -10.38 -10.56
CA GLU A 94 9.71 -10.89 -9.22
C GLU A 94 9.73 -12.41 -9.19
N GLY A 95 8.78 -13.07 -9.88
CA GLY A 95 8.76 -14.52 -10.02
C GLY A 95 10.02 -15.06 -10.71
N ASN A 96 10.47 -14.42 -11.79
CA ASN A 96 11.70 -14.81 -12.48
C ASN A 96 12.95 -14.58 -11.61
N GLN A 97 13.02 -13.47 -10.87
CA GLN A 97 14.10 -13.20 -9.93
C GLN A 97 14.17 -14.27 -8.84
N LEU A 98 13.03 -14.61 -8.23
CA LEU A 98 12.96 -15.65 -7.21
C LEU A 98 13.42 -17.01 -7.76
N ARG A 99 12.95 -17.40 -8.95
CA ARG A 99 13.40 -18.64 -9.61
C ARG A 99 14.92 -18.66 -9.83
N THR A 100 15.50 -17.52 -10.19
CA THR A 100 16.94 -17.38 -10.38
C THR A 100 17.69 -17.61 -9.06
N VAL A 101 17.23 -17.01 -7.97
CA VAL A 101 17.83 -17.22 -6.63
C VAL A 101 17.72 -18.68 -6.19
N LEU A 102 16.55 -19.31 -6.33
CA LEU A 102 16.33 -20.71 -5.95
C LEU A 102 17.16 -21.71 -6.78
N ASN A 103 17.47 -21.35 -8.03
CA ASN A 103 18.30 -22.18 -8.91
C ASN A 103 19.81 -21.92 -8.73
N HIS A 104 20.20 -20.90 -7.98
CA HIS A 104 21.61 -20.56 -7.80
C HIS A 104 22.33 -21.61 -6.93
N PRO A 105 23.48 -22.15 -7.35
CA PRO A 105 24.15 -23.23 -6.65
C PRO A 105 24.59 -22.84 -5.23
N ALA A 106 25.09 -21.61 -5.04
CA ALA A 106 25.45 -21.12 -3.71
C ALA A 106 24.24 -21.03 -2.77
N PHE A 107 23.06 -20.70 -3.28
CA PHE A 107 21.83 -20.61 -2.49
C PHE A 107 21.30 -22.00 -2.11
N ARG A 108 21.43 -22.99 -3.01
CA ARG A 108 21.07 -24.39 -2.73
C ARG A 108 22.00 -25.04 -1.70
N ALA A 109 23.29 -24.72 -1.74
CA ALA A 109 24.27 -25.27 -0.80
C ALA A 109 24.16 -24.64 0.59
N ASN A 110 24.07 -23.31 0.67
CA ASN A 110 23.91 -22.60 1.94
C ASN A 110 23.15 -21.27 1.73
N PRO A 111 21.82 -21.25 1.98
CA PRO A 111 21.01 -20.07 1.71
C PRO A 111 21.40 -18.89 2.60
N LEU A 112 21.78 -19.14 3.85
CA LEU A 112 22.15 -18.09 4.80
C LEU A 112 23.45 -17.40 4.39
N ALA A 113 24.46 -18.18 4.00
CA ALA A 113 25.74 -17.64 3.53
C ALA A 113 25.57 -16.87 2.20
N ALA A 114 24.77 -17.40 1.27
CA ALA A 114 24.50 -16.74 0.00
C ALA A 114 23.78 -15.40 0.18
N ILE A 115 22.79 -15.33 1.08
CA ILE A 115 22.12 -14.07 1.42
C ILE A 115 23.10 -13.10 2.05
N HIS A 116 23.93 -13.56 3.00
CA HIS A 116 24.92 -12.70 3.64
C HIS A 116 25.91 -12.11 2.63
N GLN A 117 26.46 -12.92 1.74
CA GLN A 117 27.34 -12.47 0.66
C GLN A 117 26.64 -11.48 -0.27
N HIS A 118 25.39 -11.76 -0.67
CA HIS A 118 24.61 -10.86 -1.50
C HIS A 118 24.42 -9.50 -0.82
N LEU A 119 24.03 -9.49 0.45
CA LEU A 119 23.88 -8.28 1.24
C LEU A 119 25.20 -7.51 1.31
N GLN A 120 26.32 -8.16 1.63
CA GLN A 120 27.63 -7.51 1.64
C GLN A 120 27.99 -6.89 0.28
N SER A 121 27.70 -7.57 -0.83
CA SER A 121 28.02 -7.09 -2.17
C SER A 121 27.12 -5.95 -2.69
N THR A 122 25.88 -5.88 -2.19
CA THR A 122 24.88 -4.90 -2.64
C THR A 122 24.72 -3.71 -1.69
N GLN A 123 25.41 -3.74 -0.55
CA GLN A 123 25.49 -2.56 0.31
C GLN A 123 26.19 -1.44 -0.47
N PRO A 124 25.62 -0.23 -0.52
CA PRO A 124 26.34 0.92 -1.04
C PRO A 124 27.60 1.11 -0.19
N ASP A 125 28.75 1.32 -0.84
CA ASP A 125 30.00 1.60 -0.14
C ASP A 125 29.71 2.69 0.90
N SER A 126 29.88 2.35 2.18
CA SER A 126 29.90 3.35 3.24
C SER A 126 30.91 4.41 2.80
N ASN A 127 30.48 5.66 2.75
CA ASN A 127 31.22 6.81 2.23
C ASN A 127 32.48 7.17 3.04
N GLU A 128 33.10 6.20 3.72
CA GLU A 128 34.44 6.31 4.25
C GLU A 128 35.42 5.90 3.17
N LYS A 129 35.65 6.82 2.23
CA LYS A 129 36.82 6.76 1.36
C LYS A 129 38.06 6.70 2.27
N THR A 130 38.61 5.52 2.49
CA THR A 130 40.02 5.41 2.87
C THR A 130 40.79 6.09 1.74
N LYS A 131 41.37 7.25 2.02
CA LYS A 131 42.21 8.00 1.10
C LYS A 131 43.27 7.04 0.56
N ARG A 132 43.12 6.58 -0.68
CA ARG A 132 44.20 5.89 -1.37
C ARG A 132 45.31 6.91 -1.53
N LYS A 133 46.45 6.62 -0.93
CA LYS A 133 47.69 7.41 -1.03
C LYS A 133 48.07 7.43 -2.51
N ASP A 134 48.03 8.60 -3.14
CA ASP A 134 48.49 8.78 -4.52
C ASP A 134 49.94 8.32 -4.62
N SER A 135 50.18 7.19 -5.29
CA SER A 135 51.53 6.79 -5.68
C SER A 135 51.93 7.66 -6.87
N LYS A 136 52.74 8.68 -6.58
CA LYS A 136 53.36 9.56 -7.55
C LYS A 136 54.43 8.79 -8.35
N ASN A 137 54.01 7.96 -9.31
CA ASN A 137 54.94 7.37 -10.26
C ASN A 137 55.22 8.36 -11.40
N GLY A 138 56.41 8.94 -11.34
CA GLY A 138 56.92 9.93 -12.28
C GLY A 138 57.05 9.40 -13.69
N LYS A 139 56.64 10.24 -14.65
CA LYS A 139 56.94 10.10 -16.07
C LYS A 139 58.45 10.09 -16.30
N LYS A 140 59.03 8.98 -16.74
CA LYS A 140 60.29 9.00 -17.50
C LYS A 140 59.95 9.02 -18.98
N LYS A 141 60.15 10.17 -19.63
CA LYS A 141 60.23 10.28 -21.09
C LYS A 141 61.55 9.64 -21.53
N ALA A 142 61.48 8.59 -22.35
CA ALA A 142 62.62 8.15 -23.13
C ALA A 142 62.55 8.84 -24.49
N SER A 143 63.41 9.83 -24.71
CA SER A 143 63.80 10.30 -26.03
C SER A 143 65.04 9.51 -26.43
N GLY A 144 64.95 8.75 -27.53
CA GLY A 144 66.09 8.09 -28.14
C GLY A 144 65.92 8.09 -29.65
N LYS A 145 66.51 9.09 -30.31
CA LYS A 145 66.98 8.99 -31.69
C LYS A 145 68.28 8.18 -31.66
N ILE A 146 68.42 7.22 -32.58
CA ILE A 146 69.51 7.03 -33.56
C ILE A 146 68.98 6.01 -34.56
#